data_AF-A0A1B3NDC9-F1
#
_entry.id   AF-A0A1B3NDC9-F1
#
_cell.length_a   1.000
_cell.length_b   1.000
_cell.length_c   1.000
_cell.angle_alpha   90.00
_cell.angle_beta   90.00
_cell.angle_gamma   90.00
#
_symmetry.space_group_name_H-M   'P 1'
#
loop_
_entity.id
_entity.type
_entity.pdbx_description
1 polymer ?
#
loop_
_entity_poly.entity_id
_entity_poly.type
_entity_poly.pdbx_seq_one_letter_code
_entity_poly.pdbx_strand_id
1 'polypeptide(L)' 'MSPLRLTEKRLQILQSAANHPGGLVERPYLVGFERVAWNKNAAAMVSAGWLTAYVHGGFEITPSGRDQIPQPKKDDAHVG' A
#
# COMPACT_ATOMS: atom_id res chain seq x y z
N MET A 1 -12.34 -16.94 3.88
CA MET A 1 -12.15 -15.59 3.30
C MET A 1 -11.27 -15.72 2.07
N SER A 2 -11.66 -15.15 0.93
CA SER A 2 -10.79 -15.11 -0.26
C SER A 2 -9.61 -14.17 -0.02
N PRO A 3 -8.40 -14.49 -0.49
CA PRO A 3 -7.24 -13.62 -0.31
C PRO A 3 -7.45 -12.25 -0.96
N LEU A 4 -6.97 -11.19 -0.31
CA LEU A 4 -7.09 -9.83 -0.84
C LEU A 4 -6.29 -9.72 -2.14
N ARG A 5 -6.95 -9.35 -3.24
CA ARG A 5 -6.27 -9.13 -4.52
C ARG A 5 -5.40 -7.87 -4.48
N LEU A 6 -4.17 -7.95 -4.95
CA LEU A 6 -3.33 -6.79 -5.20
C LEU A 6 -3.80 -6.07 -6.48
N THR A 7 -4.58 -5.01 -6.33
CA THR A 7 -4.97 -4.11 -7.43
C THR A 7 -3.96 -2.99 -7.58
N GLU A 8 -3.90 -2.33 -8.73
CA GLU A 8 -3.00 -1.19 -8.97
C GLU A 8 -3.10 -0.09 -7.89
N LYS A 9 -4.32 0.29 -7.47
CA LYS A 9 -4.52 1.28 -6.39
C LYS A 9 -3.94 0.84 -5.04
N ARG A 10 -3.99 -0.45 -4.73
CA ARG A 10 -3.43 -1.00 -3.48
C ARG A 10 -1.90 -1.07 -3.56
N LEU A 11 -1.37 -1.45 -4.73
CA LEU A 11 0.06 -1.41 -4.99
C LEU A 11 0.60 0.02 -4.85
N GLN A 12 -0.09 1.01 -5.43
CA GLN A 12 0.27 2.42 -5.29
C GLN A 12 0.33 2.85 -3.81
N ILE A 13 -0.67 2.47 -3.00
CA ILE A 13 -0.67 2.75 -1.55
C ILE A 13 0.53 2.11 -0.85
N LEU A 14 0.83 0.84 -1.13
CA LEU A 14 1.97 0.13 -0.53
C LEU A 14 3.30 0.75 -0.94
N GLN A 15 3.47 1.11 -2.21
CA GLN A 15 4.68 1.76 -2.70
C GLN A 15 4.86 3.15 -2.08
N SER A 16 3.79 3.95 -1.98
CA SER A 16 3.83 5.23 -1.28
C SER A 16 4.28 5.07 0.17
N ALA A 17 3.71 4.10 0.90
CA ALA A 17 4.08 3.83 2.28
C ALA A 17 5.54 3.33 2.40
N ALA A 18 5.95 2.40 1.53
CA ALA A 18 7.29 1.81 1.56
C ALA A 18 8.40 2.82 1.24
N ASN A 19 8.11 3.81 0.40
CA ASN A 19 9.04 4.89 0.05
C ASN A 19 9.10 6.01 1.11
N HIS A 20 8.15 6.04 2.05
CA HIS A 20 8.18 6.97 3.17
C HIS A 20 9.16 6.47 4.25
N PRO A 21 10.03 7.34 4.83
CA PRO A 21 11.03 6.92 5.83
C PRO A 21 10.43 6.21 7.06
N GLY A 22 9.25 6.65 7.50
CA GLY A 22 8.50 6.02 8.60
C GLY A 22 7.55 4.91 8.16
N GLY A 23 7.55 4.48 6.89
CA GLY A 23 6.60 3.48 6.41
C GLY A 23 5.15 3.98 6.32
N LEU A 24 4.93 5.29 6.24
CA LEU A 24 3.61 5.90 6.39
C LEU A 24 3.00 6.29 5.04
N VAL A 25 1.68 6.16 4.94
CA VAL A 25 0.87 6.71 3.86
C VAL A 25 -0.31 7.46 4.45
N GLU A 26 -0.39 8.74 4.15
CA GLU A 26 -1.52 9.57 4.53
C GLU A 26 -2.65 9.46 3.51
N ARG A 27 -3.87 9.72 3.96
CA ARG A 27 -5.00 9.85 3.05
C ARG A 27 -4.81 11.10 2.18
N PRO A 28 -4.72 10.96 0.84
CA PRO A 28 -4.65 12.12 -0.05
C PRO A 28 -5.92 12.98 0.05
N TYR A 29 -5.81 14.26 -0.29
CA TYR A 29 -6.94 15.19 -0.38
C TYR A 29 -7.84 14.86 -1.58
N LEU A 30 -8.62 13.78 -1.46
CA LEU A 30 -9.59 13.31 -2.45
C LEU A 30 -11.01 13.74 -2.08
N VAL A 31 -11.85 13.91 -3.10
CA VAL A 31 -13.27 14.25 -2.95
C VAL A 31 -14.17 13.16 -3.56
N GLY A 32 -15.44 13.14 -3.16
CA GLY A 32 -16.46 12.28 -3.76
C GLY A 32 -16.09 10.79 -3.82
N PHE A 33 -16.29 10.18 -4.99
CA PHE A 33 -16.10 8.75 -5.22
C PHE A 33 -14.67 8.28 -4.93
N GLU A 34 -13.66 9.07 -5.28
CA GLU A 34 -12.26 8.70 -5.12
C GLU A 34 -11.88 8.54 -3.66
N ARG A 35 -12.39 9.44 -2.80
CA ARG A 35 -12.21 9.34 -1.34
C ARG A 35 -12.81 8.05 -0.78
N VAL A 36 -14.01 7.69 -1.22
CA VAL A 36 -14.68 6.46 -0.78
C VAL A 36 -13.90 5.23 -1.24
N ALA A 37 -13.46 5.20 -2.50
CA ALA A 37 -12.68 4.11 -3.05
C ALA A 37 -11.33 3.93 -2.33
N TRP A 38 -10.64 5.03 -2.02
CA TRP A 38 -9.38 5.00 -1.29
C TRP A 38 -9.59 4.44 0.13
N ASN A 39 -10.58 4.94 0.87
CA ASN A 39 -10.90 4.46 2.22
C ASN A 39 -11.26 2.96 2.23
N LYS A 40 -12.04 2.49 1.25
CA LYS A 40 -12.38 1.07 1.11
C LYS A 40 -11.13 0.20 0.87
N ASN A 41 -10.18 0.69 0.06
CA ASN A 41 -8.92 -0.02 -0.16
C ASN A 41 -8.07 -0.07 1.10
N ALA A 42 -7.88 1.06 1.78
CA ALA A 42 -7.12 1.10 3.03
C ALA A 42 -7.72 0.18 4.11
N ALA A 43 -9.04 0.20 4.30
CA ALA A 43 -9.73 -0.67 5.26
C ALA A 43 -9.58 -2.17 4.91
N ALA A 44 -9.68 -2.52 3.63
CA ALA A 44 -9.46 -3.89 3.18
C ALA A 44 -8.00 -4.34 3.42
N MET A 45 -7.02 -3.46 3.17
CA MET A 45 -5.61 -3.72 3.40
C MET A 45 -5.27 -3.86 4.89
N VAL A 46 -5.92 -3.08 5.77
CA VAL A 46 -5.84 -3.27 7.23
C VAL A 46 -6.41 -4.62 7.64
N SER A 47 -7.59 -4.98 7.11
CA SER A 47 -8.21 -6.28 7.41
C SER A 47 -7.38 -7.47 6.93
N ALA A 48 -6.58 -7.28 5.87
CA ALA A 48 -5.63 -8.27 5.36
C ALA A 48 -4.26 -8.24 6.06
N GLY A 49 -4.05 -7.34 7.03
CA GLY A 49 -2.80 -7.20 7.76
C GLY A 49 -1.68 -6.49 7.01
N TRP A 50 -1.94 -5.93 5.82
CA TRP A 50 -0.92 -5.26 4.99
C TRP A 50 -0.63 -3.83 5.45
N LEU A 51 -1.60 -3.20 6.11
CA LEU A 51 -1.47 -1.88 6.74
C LEU A 51 -1.93 -1.96 8.20
N THR A 52 -1.44 -1.05 9.02
CA THR A 52 -2.03 -0.72 10.32
C THR A 52 -2.47 0.73 10.35
N ALA A 53 -3.54 1.05 11.08
CA ALA A 53 -3.98 2.42 11.24
C ALA A 53 -2.96 3.19 12.10
N TYR A 54 -2.59 4.39 11.68
CA TYR A 54 -1.69 5.29 12.39
C TYR A 54 -2.44 6.58 12.77
N VAL A 55 -1.85 7.37 13.67
CA VAL A 55 -2.45 8.64 14.13
C VAL A 55 -2.76 9.59 12.96
N HIS A 56 -3.72 10.50 13.16
CA HIS A 56 -4.16 11.52 12.18
C HIS A 56 -4.78 11.00 10.87
N GLY A 57 -5.17 9.72 10.80
CA GLY A 57 -5.86 9.16 9.64
C GLY A 57 -4.92 8.70 8.52
N GLY A 58 -3.64 8.53 8.84
CA GLY A 58 -2.67 7.82 8.01
C GLY A 58 -2.62 6.32 8.34
N PHE A 59 -1.80 5.60 7.60
CA PHE A 59 -1.56 4.16 7.75
C PHE A 59 -0.07 3.87 7.69
N GLU A 60 0.37 2.85 8.42
CA GLU A 60 1.73 2.34 8.36
C GLU A 60 1.75 0.99 7.64
N ILE A 61 2.75 0.77 6.79
CA ILE A 61 2.95 -0.51 6.09
C ILE A 61 3.56 -1.55 7.02
N THR A 62 2.91 -2.73 7.09
CA THR A 62 3.43 -3.86 7.87
C THR A 62 4.47 -4.65 7.07
N PRO A 63 5.25 -5.55 7.71
CA PRO A 63 6.10 -6.49 6.97
C PRO A 63 5.33 -7.27 5.90
N SER A 64 4.13 -7.79 6.23
CA SER A 64 3.32 -8.55 5.27
C SER A 64 2.84 -7.70 4.08
N GLY A 65 2.66 -6.39 4.28
CA GLY A 65 2.35 -5.44 3.21
C GLY A 65 3.55 -5.20 2.29
N ARG A 66 4.77 -5.16 2.83
CA ARG A 66 6.00 -5.05 2.03
C ARG A 66 6.22 -6.27 1.14
N ASP A 67 5.88 -7.45 1.65
CA ASP A 67 5.97 -8.71 0.88
C ASP A 67 5.03 -8.74 -0.33
N GLN A 68 3.98 -7.91 -0.36
CA GLN A 68 3.09 -7.80 -1.52
C GLN A 68 3.67 -6.94 -2.64
N ILE A 69 4.72 -6.15 -2.40
CA ILE A 69 5.31 -5.29 -3.43
C ILE A 69 6.18 -6.16 -4.34
N PRO A 70 5.87 -6.25 -5.66
CA PRO A 70 6.70 -7.02 -6.58
C PRO A 70 8.14 -6.50 -6.57
N GLN A 71 9.08 -7.40 -6.33
CA GLN A 71 10.50 -7.07 -6.39
C GLN A 71 10.89 -6.90 -7.87
N PRO A 72 11.72 -5.89 -8.22
CA PRO A 72 12.30 -5.83 -9.54
C PRO A 72 13.09 -7.13 -9.79
N LYS A 73 12.83 -7.79 -10.92
CA LYS A 73 13.62 -8.96 -11.32
C LYS A 73 15.09 -8.52 -11.47
N LYS A 74 16.02 -9.26 -10.86
CA LYS A 74 17.47 -9.00 -10.94
C LYS A 74 18.07 -9.41 -12.30
N ASP A 75 17.32 -9.28 -13.39
CA ASP A 75 17.79 -9.60 -14.73
C ASP A 75 17.85 -8.29 -15.50
N ASP A 76 19.09 -7.86 -15.80
CA ASP A 76 19.52 -6.75 -16.69
C ASP A 76 20.65 -5.86 -16.10
N ALA A 77 21.28 -6.28 -15.00
CA ALA A 77 22.63 -5.81 -14.64
C ALA A 77 23.70 -6.76 -15.20
N HIS A 78 23.70 -6.94 -16.52
CA HIS A 78 24.85 -7.46 -17.26
C HIS A 78 24.99 -6.65 -18.55
N VAL A 79 25.63 -5.49 -18.43
CA VAL A 79 26.14 -4.76 -19.59
C VAL A 79 27.53 -4.22 -19.22
N GLY A 80 28.54 -4.75 -19.90
CA GLY A 80 29.83 -4.09 -20.14
C GLY A 80 30.93 -4.43 -19.17
#